data_AF-A0A1H7KVS5-F1
#
_entry.id   AF-A0A1H7KVS5-F1
#
_cell.length_a   1.000
_cell.length_b   1.000
_cell.length_c   1.000
_cell.angle_alpha   90.00
_cell.angle_beta   90.00
_cell.angle_gamma   90.00
#
_symmetry.space_group_name_H-M   'P 1'
#
loop_
_entity.id
_entity.type
_entity.pdbx_description
1 polymer ?
#
loop_
_entity_poly.entity_id
_entity_poly.type
_entity_poly.pdbx_seq_one_letter_code
_entity_poly.pdbx_strand_id
1 'polypeptide(L)'
;MHFRSLTVCSLALVSSACAGDALTGDGEEALVTGTQALYAGVNGDACTASPYNCKLRVSGGNRVATNDPDDDDSWGLVVGVPVRNGHGEVVATSNRTRATFNHGQTRTFAGETHAFAVSTSNSSAGWMPLSSILGQESFASKVGHVSALGAGLNKLGCYAVRNTHDPVLELKKVVYDSDAVHERAGDYLPLVRANGQRSANLAFNVPGFGLGGPAVDHFPAGTKFQRLDVPTDGGAPSIDVPLWVQDSEGRYRKQSGTMKFLYGYVIAATGTKRNGWMAYDALEVSSGCP
;
A
#
# COMPACT_ATOMS: atom_id res chain seq x y z
N MET A 1 2.94 82.00 -25.91
CA MET A 1 3.50 81.18 -27.00
C MET A 1 2.70 79.88 -27.03
N HIS A 2 1.64 79.83 -27.85
CA HIS A 2 1.52 79.04 -29.09
C HIS A 2 1.60 77.53 -28.83
N PHE A 3 0.44 76.85 -28.69
CA PHE A 3 -0.35 76.14 -29.73
C PHE A 3 0.29 74.77 -30.06
N ARG A 4 -0.40 73.62 -30.22
CA ARG A 4 -1.79 73.34 -30.63
C ARG A 4 -2.07 71.83 -30.42
N SER A 5 -3.36 71.52 -30.26
CA SER A 5 -4.00 70.19 -30.22
C SER A 5 -3.78 69.33 -31.46
N LEU A 6 -4.09 68.02 -31.37
CA LEU A 6 -5.16 67.42 -32.18
C LEU A 6 -5.58 66.02 -31.69
N THR A 7 -6.86 65.95 -31.34
CA THR A 7 -7.71 64.78 -31.15
C THR A 7 -8.12 64.22 -32.51
N VAL A 8 -8.25 62.89 -32.65
CA VAL A 8 -9.24 62.29 -33.56
C VAL A 8 -9.84 61.04 -32.92
N CYS A 9 -11.16 61.05 -32.84
CA CYS A 9 -12.07 59.97 -32.45
C CYS A 9 -12.61 59.26 -33.70
N SER A 10 -13.30 58.13 -33.47
CA SER A 10 -14.28 57.46 -34.34
C SER A 10 -13.69 56.46 -35.35
N LEU A 11 -14.27 55.29 -35.67
CA LEU A 11 -15.66 54.81 -35.63
C LEU A 11 -15.73 53.31 -35.30
N ALA A 12 -16.82 52.90 -34.65
CA ALA A 12 -17.34 51.53 -34.66
C ALA A 12 -18.02 51.21 -36.00
N LEU A 13 -17.96 49.96 -36.46
CA LEU A 13 -18.95 49.35 -37.34
C LEU A 13 -19.08 47.85 -37.07
N VAL A 14 -20.35 47.45 -37.01
CA VAL A 14 -20.94 46.15 -36.67
C VAL A 14 -21.15 45.30 -37.92
N SER A 15 -21.42 44.01 -37.72
CA SER A 15 -21.98 42.97 -38.64
C SER A 15 -20.94 41.99 -39.19
N SER A 16 -21.19 40.68 -39.28
CA SER A 16 -22.44 39.93 -39.46
C SER A 16 -22.31 38.48 -39.00
N ALA A 17 -23.40 37.91 -38.47
CA ALA A 17 -23.58 36.48 -38.24
C ALA A 17 -23.86 35.73 -39.55
N CYS A 18 -23.39 34.47 -39.65
CA CYS A 18 -24.02 33.42 -40.45
C CYS A 18 -24.01 32.12 -39.65
N ALA A 19 -25.18 31.48 -39.61
CA ALA A 19 -25.51 30.22 -38.95
C ALA A 19 -25.60 29.07 -39.97
N GLY A 20 -25.54 27.83 -39.46
CA GLY A 20 -25.96 26.58 -40.12
C GLY A 20 -24.85 25.86 -40.89
N ASP A 21 -24.71 24.53 -40.88
CA ASP A 21 -25.46 23.46 -40.24
C ASP A 21 -24.60 22.16 -40.22
N ALA A 22 -25.05 21.19 -39.43
CA ALA A 22 -24.51 19.87 -39.09
C ALA A 22 -23.66 19.07 -40.11
N LEU A 23 -22.73 18.24 -39.60
CA LEU A 23 -22.81 16.76 -39.61
C LEU A 23 -21.57 16.09 -38.97
N THR A 24 -21.85 15.06 -38.13
CA THR A 24 -21.04 13.88 -37.75
C THR A 24 -19.70 14.15 -37.04
N GLY A 25 -19.49 13.83 -35.76
CA GLY A 25 -19.80 12.57 -35.09
C GLY A 25 -18.49 11.81 -34.86
N ASP A 26 -17.92 11.93 -33.66
CA ASP A 26 -17.23 10.85 -32.96
C ASP A 26 -16.89 11.32 -31.53
N GLY A 27 -17.22 10.44 -30.57
CA GLY A 27 -17.42 10.79 -29.18
C GLY A 27 -16.16 11.26 -28.47
N GLU A 28 -16.22 12.47 -27.92
CA GLU A 28 -15.47 12.79 -26.72
C GLU A 28 -16.04 11.90 -25.60
N GLU A 29 -15.29 10.84 -25.27
CA GLU A 29 -15.46 10.13 -24.02
C GLU A 29 -15.45 11.16 -22.90
N ALA A 30 -16.62 11.34 -22.30
CA ALA A 30 -16.77 12.06 -21.06
C ALA A 30 -15.71 11.50 -20.09
N LEU A 31 -14.77 12.35 -19.70
CA LEU A 31 -13.92 12.14 -18.54
C LEU A 31 -14.87 11.86 -17.37
N VAL A 32 -15.12 10.58 -17.11
CA VAL A 32 -15.75 10.11 -15.89
C VAL A 32 -14.73 10.42 -14.81
N THR A 33 -14.83 11.63 -14.26
CA THR A 33 -14.28 11.98 -12.96
C THR A 33 -15.02 11.12 -11.94
N GLY A 34 -14.63 9.85 -11.85
CA GLY A 34 -14.90 9.07 -10.67
C GLY A 34 -14.28 9.84 -9.53
N THR A 35 -15.13 10.38 -8.65
CA THR A 35 -14.74 10.85 -7.32
C THR A 35 -14.17 9.66 -6.56
N GLN A 36 -12.92 9.31 -6.85
CA GLN A 36 -12.10 8.53 -5.95
C GLN A 36 -11.96 9.35 -4.68
N ALA A 37 -12.24 8.75 -3.53
CA ALA A 37 -11.89 9.36 -2.27
C ALA A 37 -10.37 9.62 -2.28
N LEU A 38 -10.00 10.89 -2.47
CA LEU A 38 -8.63 11.39 -2.36
C LEU A 38 -8.24 11.33 -0.88
N TYR A 39 -7.95 10.13 -0.38
CA TYR A 39 -7.23 10.04 0.88
C TYR A 39 -5.77 10.33 0.56
N ALA A 40 -5.38 11.61 0.62
CA ALA A 40 -3.99 11.95 0.93
C ALA A 40 -3.70 11.28 2.27
N GLY A 41 -3.00 10.15 2.23
CA GLY A 41 -2.86 9.28 3.40
C GLY A 41 -2.37 10.04 4.62
N VAL A 42 -2.95 9.73 5.79
CA VAL A 42 -2.49 10.23 7.08
C VAL A 42 -1.52 9.18 7.62
N ASN A 43 -0.24 9.49 7.67
CA ASN A 43 0.70 8.66 8.41
C ASN A 43 0.29 8.68 9.89
N GLY A 44 0.58 7.61 10.65
CA GLY A 44 0.39 7.70 12.09
C GLY A 44 1.37 8.69 12.73
N ASP A 45 1.04 9.19 13.92
CA ASP A 45 1.78 10.30 14.53
C ASP A 45 3.11 9.88 15.20
N ALA A 46 3.44 8.59 15.17
CA ALA A 46 4.67 8.04 15.75
C ALA A 46 5.53 7.38 14.66
N CYS A 47 6.54 8.11 14.18
CA CYS A 47 7.41 7.71 13.07
C CYS A 47 8.86 7.46 13.50
N THR A 48 9.60 6.70 12.70
CA THR A 48 11.01 6.38 12.91
C THR A 48 11.73 6.26 11.57
N ALA A 49 13.00 6.64 11.47
CA ALA A 49 13.81 6.61 10.24
C ALA A 49 13.31 7.52 9.09
N SER A 50 12.02 7.87 9.03
CA SER A 50 11.42 8.76 8.04
C SER A 50 10.04 9.24 8.51
N PRO A 51 9.59 10.46 8.14
CA PRO A 51 8.20 10.89 8.29
C PRO A 51 7.18 10.01 7.56
N TYR A 52 7.64 9.11 6.68
CA TYR A 52 6.85 8.16 5.91
C TYR A 52 6.88 6.73 6.47
N ASN A 53 7.53 6.52 7.61
CA ASN A 53 7.70 5.23 8.26
C ASN A 53 7.14 5.27 9.70
N CYS A 54 5.84 5.02 9.85
CA CYS A 54 5.11 5.33 11.07
C CYS A 54 4.29 4.15 11.60
N LYS A 55 3.90 4.20 12.87
CA LYS A 55 2.95 3.24 13.45
C LYS A 55 1.56 3.43 12.84
N LEU A 56 0.75 2.36 12.83
CA LEU A 56 -0.68 2.47 12.52
C LEU A 56 -1.45 3.21 13.61
N ARG A 57 -1.03 3.05 14.87
CA ARG A 57 -1.61 3.69 16.05
C ARG A 57 -0.50 4.21 16.95
N VAL A 58 -0.72 5.37 17.54
CA VAL A 58 0.25 6.03 18.44
C VAL A 58 0.45 5.21 19.73
N SER A 59 -0.63 4.61 20.24
CA SER A 59 -0.64 3.81 21.47
C SER A 59 -1.31 2.45 21.26
N GLY A 60 -0.92 1.48 22.08
CA GLY A 60 -1.41 0.10 22.03
C GLY A 60 -0.71 -0.77 20.98
N GLY A 61 -1.18 -2.01 20.86
CA GLY A 61 -0.76 -2.93 19.80
C GLY A 61 -1.40 -2.61 18.45
N ASN A 62 -0.94 -3.28 17.41
CA ASN A 62 -1.50 -3.12 16.06
C ASN A 62 -2.76 -3.94 15.84
N ARG A 63 -3.03 -4.96 16.66
CA ARG A 63 -4.16 -5.88 16.51
C ARG A 63 -5.47 -5.23 16.89
N VAL A 64 -6.51 -5.52 16.11
CA VAL A 64 -7.88 -5.19 16.46
C VAL A 64 -8.32 -6.14 17.57
N ALA A 65 -8.30 -5.68 18.81
CA ALA A 65 -8.67 -6.50 19.96
C ALA A 65 -10.14 -6.94 19.91
N THR A 66 -10.40 -8.20 20.28
CA THR A 66 -11.77 -8.67 20.54
C THR A 66 -12.30 -8.03 21.84
N ASN A 67 -13.55 -8.32 22.22
CA ASN A 67 -14.07 -7.90 23.53
C ASN A 67 -13.74 -8.92 24.63
N ASP A 68 -13.06 -10.01 24.28
CA ASP A 68 -12.74 -11.09 25.19
C ASP A 68 -11.26 -10.93 25.62
N PRO A 69 -10.99 -10.64 26.90
CA PRO A 69 -9.64 -10.41 27.40
C PRO A 69 -8.77 -11.68 27.40
N ASP A 70 -9.37 -12.87 27.25
CA ASP A 70 -8.66 -14.16 27.23
C ASP A 70 -8.41 -14.67 25.79
N ASP A 71 -8.82 -13.92 24.76
CA ASP A 71 -8.74 -14.31 23.36
C ASP A 71 -7.40 -13.89 22.72
N ASP A 72 -6.96 -14.62 21.69
CA ASP A 72 -5.68 -14.42 20.99
C ASP A 72 -5.72 -13.28 19.94
N ASP A 73 -6.60 -12.30 20.16
CA ASP A 73 -6.98 -11.23 19.21
C ASP A 73 -7.53 -11.71 17.85
N SER A 74 -7.85 -13.00 17.69
CA SER A 74 -8.45 -13.49 16.45
C SER A 74 -9.97 -13.30 16.43
N TRP A 75 -10.50 -12.99 15.26
CA TRP A 75 -11.93 -12.80 15.02
C TRP A 75 -12.49 -14.01 14.28
N GLY A 76 -13.69 -14.44 14.69
CA GLY A 76 -14.42 -15.49 14.00
C GLY A 76 -14.80 -15.09 12.58
N LEU A 77 -14.79 -16.04 11.65
CA LEU A 77 -15.02 -15.82 10.22
C LEU A 77 -16.09 -16.76 9.65
N VAL A 78 -16.80 -16.27 8.66
CA VAL A 78 -17.57 -17.09 7.71
C VAL A 78 -16.60 -17.78 6.75
N VAL A 79 -16.70 -19.11 6.64
CA VAL A 79 -15.89 -19.90 5.71
C VAL A 79 -16.42 -19.81 4.27
N GLY A 80 -15.58 -20.14 3.29
CA GLY A 80 -15.94 -20.14 1.87
C GLY A 80 -15.87 -18.77 1.19
N VAL A 81 -15.35 -17.74 1.88
CA VAL A 81 -15.29 -16.37 1.36
C VAL A 81 -14.02 -16.11 0.55
N PRO A 82 -14.07 -15.32 -0.54
CA PRO A 82 -12.90 -15.02 -1.34
C PRO A 82 -11.92 -14.11 -0.56
N VAL A 83 -10.63 -14.40 -0.70
CA VAL A 83 -9.52 -13.55 -0.25
C VAL A 83 -8.89 -12.92 -1.47
N ARG A 84 -8.66 -11.60 -1.43
CA ARG A 84 -8.20 -10.81 -2.57
C ARG A 84 -6.82 -10.19 -2.36
N ASN A 85 -6.10 -9.94 -3.46
CA ASN A 85 -4.86 -9.17 -3.47
C ASN A 85 -5.10 -7.65 -3.57
N GLY A 86 -4.03 -6.87 -3.72
CA GLY A 86 -4.09 -5.41 -3.84
C GLY A 86 -4.73 -4.85 -5.10
N HIS A 87 -4.87 -5.68 -6.14
CA HIS A 87 -5.66 -5.38 -7.33
C HIS A 87 -7.14 -5.75 -7.17
N GLY A 88 -7.51 -6.42 -6.09
CA GLY A 88 -8.86 -6.94 -5.87
C GLY A 88 -9.11 -8.31 -6.52
N GLU A 89 -8.09 -8.96 -7.06
CA GLU A 89 -8.20 -10.28 -7.68
C GLU A 89 -8.25 -11.36 -6.60
N VAL A 90 -9.08 -12.39 -6.80
CA VAL A 90 -9.19 -13.50 -5.85
C VAL A 90 -7.93 -14.36 -5.90
N VAL A 91 -7.27 -14.54 -4.76
CA VAL A 91 -6.06 -15.35 -4.61
C VAL A 91 -6.27 -16.62 -3.81
N ALA A 92 -7.37 -16.71 -3.07
CA ALA A 92 -7.75 -17.90 -2.33
C ALA A 92 -9.23 -17.85 -1.97
N THR A 93 -9.76 -18.99 -1.53
CA THR A 93 -11.00 -19.07 -0.76
C THR A 93 -10.63 -19.40 0.68
N SER A 94 -11.05 -18.55 1.63
CA SER A 94 -10.78 -18.79 3.05
C SER A 94 -11.62 -19.96 3.55
N ASN A 95 -10.94 -21.01 4.03
CA ASN A 95 -11.55 -22.07 4.83
C ASN A 95 -11.28 -21.89 6.33
N ARG A 96 -10.72 -20.74 6.73
CA ARG A 96 -10.39 -20.44 8.12
C ARG A 96 -11.64 -19.99 8.86
N THR A 97 -11.80 -20.51 10.07
CA THR A 97 -12.85 -20.10 10.99
C THR A 97 -12.45 -18.88 11.83
N ARG A 98 -11.16 -18.52 11.86
CA ARG A 98 -10.61 -17.38 12.61
C ARG A 98 -9.45 -16.71 11.87
N ALA A 99 -9.28 -15.40 12.02
CA ALA A 99 -8.11 -14.65 11.56
C ALA A 99 -7.83 -13.44 12.44
N THR A 100 -6.60 -12.93 12.40
CA THR A 100 -6.22 -11.68 13.08
C THR A 100 -6.20 -10.52 12.08
N PHE A 101 -6.47 -9.32 12.58
CA PHE A 101 -6.53 -8.09 11.79
C PHE A 101 -5.72 -7.00 12.46
N ASN A 102 -5.14 -6.09 11.67
CA ASN A 102 -4.55 -4.87 12.23
C ASN A 102 -5.49 -3.68 12.04
N HIS A 103 -5.38 -2.72 12.95
CA HIS A 103 -6.06 -1.43 12.83
C HIS A 103 -5.64 -0.69 11.54
N GLY A 104 -6.55 0.11 11.01
CA GLY A 104 -6.35 0.93 9.83
C GLY A 104 -6.40 0.17 8.51
N GLN A 105 -6.47 -1.17 8.52
CA GLN A 105 -6.37 -1.98 7.32
C GLN A 105 -7.76 -2.33 6.75
N THR A 106 -8.47 -1.29 6.30
CA THR A 106 -9.75 -1.41 5.58
C THR A 106 -9.66 -0.81 4.19
N ARG A 107 -10.40 -1.39 3.23
CA ARG A 107 -10.47 -0.92 1.85
C ARG A 107 -11.81 -1.24 1.21
N THR A 108 -12.13 -0.55 0.13
CA THR A 108 -13.32 -0.86 -0.69
C THR A 108 -12.90 -1.40 -2.05
N PHE A 109 -13.45 -2.56 -2.41
CA PHE A 109 -13.35 -3.14 -3.75
C PHE A 109 -14.75 -3.27 -4.33
N ALA A 110 -14.98 -2.71 -5.52
CA ALA A 110 -16.28 -2.78 -6.20
C ALA A 110 -17.50 -2.43 -5.30
N GLY A 111 -17.36 -1.42 -4.44
CA GLY A 111 -18.41 -0.98 -3.52
C GLY A 111 -18.52 -1.74 -2.19
N GLU A 112 -17.79 -2.84 -2.00
CA GLU A 112 -17.79 -3.62 -0.76
C GLU A 112 -16.53 -3.36 0.08
N THR A 113 -16.72 -3.06 1.38
CA THR A 113 -15.62 -2.88 2.32
C THR A 113 -15.03 -4.23 2.74
N HIS A 114 -13.72 -4.29 2.71
CA HIS A 114 -12.88 -5.43 3.05
C HIS A 114 -11.91 -5.04 4.17
N ALA A 115 -11.51 -6.02 4.97
CA ALA A 115 -10.44 -5.91 5.95
C ALA A 115 -9.27 -6.83 5.58
N PHE A 116 -8.05 -6.44 5.90
CA PHE A 116 -6.87 -7.26 5.60
C PHE A 116 -6.70 -8.34 6.67
N ALA A 117 -6.96 -9.59 6.30
CA ALA A 117 -6.72 -10.74 7.14
C ALA A 117 -5.23 -11.08 7.14
N VAL A 118 -4.61 -11.01 8.31
CA VAL A 118 -3.20 -11.33 8.48
C VAL A 118 -3.03 -12.84 8.59
N SER A 119 -1.99 -13.37 7.96
CA SER A 119 -1.60 -14.76 8.08
C SER A 119 -0.11 -14.83 8.43
N THR A 120 0.27 -15.74 9.33
CA THR A 120 1.67 -16.08 9.59
C THR A 120 2.29 -16.88 8.45
N SER A 121 1.46 -17.49 7.60
CA SER A 121 1.87 -18.09 6.33
C SER A 121 1.49 -17.18 5.17
N ASN A 122 2.48 -16.78 4.36
CA ASN A 122 2.29 -15.91 3.20
C ASN A 122 1.28 -16.44 2.16
N SER A 123 0.89 -17.72 2.24
CA SER A 123 -0.06 -18.34 1.31
C SER A 123 -1.51 -17.86 1.44
N SER A 124 -1.91 -17.15 2.50
CA SER A 124 -3.34 -16.89 2.79
C SER A 124 -3.66 -15.55 3.46
N ALA A 125 -2.70 -14.63 3.55
CA ALA A 125 -3.00 -13.23 3.90
C ALA A 125 -3.70 -12.54 2.72
N GLY A 126 -4.60 -11.59 3.00
CA GLY A 126 -5.25 -10.81 1.95
C GLY A 126 -6.54 -10.13 2.39
N TRP A 127 -7.20 -9.47 1.46
CA TRP A 127 -8.43 -8.72 1.69
C TRP A 127 -9.64 -9.64 1.69
N MET A 128 -10.38 -9.66 2.79
CA MET A 128 -11.63 -10.39 2.89
C MET A 128 -12.81 -9.45 3.16
N PRO A 129 -14.02 -9.77 2.70
CA PRO A 129 -15.19 -8.93 2.93
C PRO A 129 -15.41 -8.67 4.43
N LEU A 130 -15.65 -7.42 4.81
CA LEU A 130 -15.95 -7.07 6.20
C LEU A 130 -17.25 -7.77 6.68
N SER A 131 -18.17 -8.04 5.74
CA SER A 131 -19.38 -8.85 5.91
C SER A 131 -19.12 -10.30 6.34
N SER A 132 -17.91 -10.81 6.15
CA SER A 132 -17.53 -12.18 6.52
C SER A 132 -16.99 -12.32 7.95
N ILE A 133 -16.83 -11.21 8.68
CA ILE A 133 -16.31 -11.21 10.05
C ILE A 133 -17.48 -11.36 11.03
N LEU A 134 -17.44 -12.38 11.88
CA LEU A 134 -18.43 -12.57 12.93
C LEU A 134 -18.34 -11.42 13.94
N GLY A 135 -19.47 -10.81 14.29
CA GLY A 135 -19.49 -9.57 15.07
C GLY A 135 -19.07 -8.33 14.28
N GLN A 136 -19.32 -8.34 12.96
CA GLN A 136 -18.99 -7.28 12.00
C GLN A 136 -19.16 -5.86 12.53
N GLU A 137 -20.28 -5.51 13.16
CA GLU A 137 -20.53 -4.15 13.66
C GLU A 137 -19.52 -3.73 14.73
N SER A 138 -19.24 -4.63 15.68
CA SER A 138 -18.21 -4.43 16.70
C SER A 138 -16.83 -4.31 16.06
N PHE A 139 -16.50 -5.16 15.10
CA PHE A 139 -15.24 -5.07 14.35
C PHE A 139 -15.09 -3.73 13.61
N ALA A 140 -16.12 -3.33 12.86
CA ALA A 140 -16.14 -2.12 12.06
C ALA A 140 -15.94 -0.86 12.92
N SER A 141 -16.49 -0.86 14.13
CA SER A 141 -16.30 0.24 15.10
C SER A 141 -14.85 0.39 15.59
N LYS A 142 -14.05 -0.68 15.50
CA LYS A 142 -12.67 -0.73 16.05
C LYS A 142 -11.58 -0.62 14.99
N VAL A 143 -11.79 -1.21 13.81
CA VAL A 143 -10.71 -1.38 12.82
C VAL A 143 -10.18 -0.04 12.31
N GLY A 144 -11.05 0.92 11.99
CA GLY A 144 -10.65 2.21 11.42
C GLY A 144 -10.03 2.13 10.02
N HIS A 145 -9.38 3.20 9.58
CA HIS A 145 -8.70 3.30 8.29
C HIS A 145 -7.40 4.12 8.40
N VAL A 146 -6.32 3.62 7.78
CA VAL A 146 -5.02 4.29 7.70
C VAL A 146 -4.48 4.11 6.27
N SER A 147 -3.89 5.17 5.73
CA SER A 147 -3.28 5.18 4.39
C SER A 147 -1.95 5.91 4.43
N ALA A 148 -0.93 5.38 3.74
CA ALA A 148 0.41 5.97 3.76
C ALA A 148 0.47 7.27 2.92
N LEU A 149 1.18 8.27 3.43
CA LEU A 149 1.29 9.60 2.81
C LEU A 149 2.07 9.57 1.49
N GLY A 150 1.60 10.27 0.45
CA GLY A 150 2.34 10.33 -0.83
C GLY A 150 2.25 11.65 -1.58
N ALA A 151 1.73 12.70 -0.94
CA ALA A 151 1.57 14.01 -1.57
C ALA A 151 2.91 14.77 -1.63
N GLY A 152 3.15 15.48 -2.74
CA GLY A 152 4.27 16.42 -2.89
C GLY A 152 5.66 15.79 -3.07
N LEU A 153 5.76 14.48 -3.30
CA LEU A 153 7.04 13.78 -3.45
C LEU A 153 7.49 13.68 -4.92
N ASN A 154 8.79 13.84 -5.15
CA ASN A 154 9.39 13.69 -6.48
C ASN A 154 9.47 12.20 -6.87
N LYS A 155 9.33 11.92 -8.17
CA LYS A 155 9.53 10.57 -8.73
C LYS A 155 11.03 10.31 -8.93
N LEU A 156 11.53 9.15 -8.51
CA LEU A 156 12.94 8.76 -8.67
C LEU A 156 13.17 7.69 -9.73
N GLY A 157 12.47 6.56 -9.63
CA GLY A 157 12.75 5.40 -10.46
C GLY A 157 11.55 4.49 -10.62
N CYS A 158 11.54 3.72 -11.70
CA CYS A 158 10.47 2.79 -12.02
C CYS A 158 10.91 1.34 -11.80
N TYR A 159 10.05 0.56 -11.16
CA TYR A 159 10.28 -0.84 -10.85
C TYR A 159 9.05 -1.69 -11.16
N ALA A 160 9.24 -3.00 -11.21
CA ALA A 160 8.17 -3.98 -11.20
C ALA A 160 8.43 -5.04 -10.12
N VAL A 161 7.36 -5.64 -9.59
CA VAL A 161 7.47 -6.78 -8.66
C VAL A 161 8.06 -7.98 -9.42
N ARG A 162 9.14 -8.57 -8.91
CA ARG A 162 9.79 -9.74 -9.53
C ARG A 162 8.89 -10.97 -9.48
N ASN A 163 9.12 -11.89 -10.42
CA ASN A 163 8.53 -13.23 -10.40
C ASN A 163 9.46 -14.30 -9.79
N THR A 164 10.50 -13.88 -9.08
CA THR A 164 11.48 -14.73 -8.42
C THR A 164 11.92 -14.10 -7.10
N HIS A 165 12.53 -14.89 -6.22
CA HIS A 165 13.15 -14.40 -5.00
C HIS A 165 14.38 -15.25 -4.67
N ASP A 166 15.24 -14.73 -3.79
CA ASP A 166 16.36 -15.48 -3.22
C ASP A 166 15.89 -16.31 -2.01
N PRO A 167 15.87 -17.65 -2.09
CA PRO A 167 15.44 -18.50 -0.99
C PRO A 167 16.37 -18.42 0.23
N VAL A 168 17.62 -17.97 0.08
CA VAL A 168 18.54 -17.75 1.19
C VAL A 168 18.10 -16.54 2.04
N LEU A 169 17.52 -15.52 1.41
CA LEU A 169 16.97 -14.37 2.14
C LEU A 169 15.68 -14.73 2.86
N GLU A 170 14.84 -15.57 2.27
CA GLU A 170 13.51 -15.93 2.81
C GLU A 170 13.55 -16.36 4.28
N LEU A 171 14.58 -17.13 4.68
CA LEU A 171 14.70 -17.71 6.01
C LEU A 171 15.30 -16.77 7.06
N LYS A 172 15.82 -15.61 6.66
CA LYS A 172 16.41 -14.64 7.59
C LYS A 172 15.33 -13.85 8.32
N LYS A 173 15.66 -13.35 9.52
CA LYS A 173 14.79 -12.46 10.30
C LYS A 173 15.07 -11.00 10.01
N VAL A 174 14.01 -10.19 10.04
CA VAL A 174 14.10 -8.71 9.95
C VAL A 174 13.98 -8.04 11.31
N VAL A 175 13.83 -8.81 12.39
CA VAL A 175 13.78 -8.35 13.78
C VAL A 175 14.86 -9.09 14.57
N TYR A 176 15.67 -8.33 15.31
CA TYR A 176 16.72 -8.88 16.16
C TYR A 176 16.10 -9.76 17.25
N ASP A 177 16.65 -10.97 17.41
CA ASP A 177 16.32 -11.89 18.49
C ASP A 177 14.83 -12.25 18.62
N SER A 178 14.09 -12.19 17.50
CA SER A 178 12.69 -12.58 17.44
C SER A 178 12.51 -14.09 17.63
N ASP A 179 11.72 -14.47 18.63
CA ASP A 179 11.28 -15.84 18.91
C ASP A 179 10.00 -16.24 18.14
N ALA A 180 9.34 -15.26 17.51
CA ALA A 180 8.13 -15.50 16.74
C ALA A 180 8.39 -16.37 15.49
N VAL A 181 7.37 -17.05 14.98
CA VAL A 181 7.50 -17.80 13.71
C VAL A 181 7.47 -16.90 12.46
N HIS A 182 6.97 -15.67 12.63
CA HIS A 182 6.85 -14.61 11.61
C HIS A 182 8.06 -13.65 11.63
N GLU A 183 7.96 -12.44 11.05
CA GLU A 183 9.05 -11.45 10.97
C GLU A 183 10.24 -11.92 10.14
N ARG A 184 9.92 -12.60 9.04
CA ARG A 184 10.93 -13.08 8.10
C ARG A 184 11.15 -12.06 6.99
N ALA A 185 12.35 -12.03 6.45
CA ALA A 185 12.62 -11.33 5.20
C ALA A 185 11.73 -11.86 4.07
N GLY A 186 11.40 -13.15 4.08
CA GLY A 186 10.44 -13.78 3.15
C GLY A 186 9.08 -13.08 3.08
N ASP A 187 8.62 -12.46 4.16
CA ASP A 187 7.34 -11.73 4.19
C ASP A 187 7.34 -10.52 3.24
N TYR A 188 8.51 -10.06 2.79
CA TYR A 188 8.65 -8.92 1.88
C TYR A 188 9.14 -9.33 0.50
N LEU A 189 9.33 -10.62 0.25
CA LEU A 189 9.79 -11.17 -1.03
C LEU A 189 8.61 -11.68 -1.89
N PRO A 190 8.79 -11.83 -3.22
CA PRO A 190 7.78 -12.39 -4.11
C PRO A 190 7.58 -13.90 -3.90
N LEU A 191 6.79 -14.26 -2.90
CA LEU A 191 6.46 -15.64 -2.56
C LEU A 191 5.22 -16.14 -3.30
N VAL A 192 5.15 -17.44 -3.51
CA VAL A 192 4.00 -18.12 -4.13
C VAL A 192 2.81 -18.08 -3.15
N ARG A 193 1.65 -17.67 -3.65
CA ARG A 193 0.37 -17.62 -2.94
C ARG A 193 -0.46 -18.87 -3.23
N ALA A 194 -1.61 -19.03 -2.55
CA ALA A 194 -2.45 -20.22 -2.68
C ALA A 194 -2.92 -20.50 -4.12
N ASN A 195 -3.09 -19.47 -4.95
CA ASN A 195 -3.45 -19.62 -6.37
C ASN A 195 -2.25 -19.94 -7.29
N GLY A 196 -1.05 -20.17 -6.75
CA GLY A 196 0.17 -20.46 -7.52
C GLY A 196 0.87 -19.22 -8.09
N GLN A 197 0.26 -18.03 -8.00
CA GLN A 197 0.89 -16.79 -8.44
C GLN A 197 1.84 -16.25 -7.37
N ARG A 198 2.84 -15.46 -7.79
CA ARG A 198 3.73 -14.75 -6.86
C ARG A 198 3.26 -13.34 -6.60
N SER A 199 3.39 -12.87 -5.36
CA SER A 199 3.17 -11.47 -5.01
C SER A 199 4.08 -11.03 -3.87
N ALA A 200 4.44 -9.75 -3.85
CA ALA A 200 5.24 -9.14 -2.80
C ALA A 200 4.42 -8.12 -2.00
N ASN A 201 4.77 -7.96 -0.73
CA ASN A 201 4.03 -7.08 0.18
C ASN A 201 4.41 -5.61 -0.04
N LEU A 202 3.40 -4.72 -0.05
CA LEU A 202 3.54 -3.28 0.15
C LEU A 202 3.23 -2.97 1.61
N ALA A 203 4.24 -2.57 2.37
CA ALA A 203 4.12 -2.33 3.81
C ALA A 203 3.84 -0.86 4.12
N PHE A 204 3.09 -0.60 5.19
CA PHE A 204 2.84 0.77 5.65
C PHE A 204 4.13 1.40 6.19
N ASN A 205 4.90 0.57 6.89
CA ASN A 205 6.14 0.90 7.54
C ASN A 205 7.12 -0.26 7.39
N VAL A 206 8.39 0.07 7.48
CA VAL A 206 9.50 -0.87 7.34
C VAL A 206 9.56 -1.80 8.57
N PRO A 207 9.87 -3.09 8.40
CA PRO A 207 10.10 -4.00 9.53
C PRO A 207 11.33 -3.62 10.37
N GLY A 208 11.43 -4.20 11.57
CA GLY A 208 12.61 -4.08 12.43
C GLY A 208 12.58 -2.89 13.42
N PHE A 209 11.65 -1.95 13.26
CA PHE A 209 11.58 -0.75 14.10
C PHE A 209 10.56 -0.81 15.25
N GLY A 210 10.01 -1.98 15.58
CA GLY A 210 8.98 -2.09 16.62
C GLY A 210 7.68 -1.31 16.31
N LEU A 211 7.46 -0.95 15.05
CA LEU A 211 6.24 -0.33 14.55
C LEU A 211 5.11 -1.34 14.28
N GLY A 212 5.42 -2.63 14.45
CA GLY A 212 4.50 -3.77 14.40
C GLY A 212 4.09 -4.25 12.99
N GLY A 213 4.96 -4.02 11.99
CA GLY A 213 5.00 -4.76 10.72
C GLY A 213 3.70 -5.00 9.92
N PRO A 214 2.75 -4.06 9.82
CA PRO A 214 1.55 -4.22 9.01
C PRO A 214 1.89 -4.20 7.51
N ALA A 215 1.95 -5.39 6.90
CA ALA A 215 1.75 -5.52 5.47
C ALA A 215 0.37 -4.95 5.15
N VAL A 216 0.30 -3.87 4.37
CA VAL A 216 -0.98 -3.27 3.98
C VAL A 216 -1.56 -4.08 2.85
N ASP A 217 -0.72 -4.63 1.99
CA ASP A 217 -1.17 -5.26 0.77
C ASP A 217 -0.15 -6.23 0.19
N HIS A 218 -0.57 -7.01 -0.80
CA HIS A 218 0.36 -7.70 -1.68
C HIS A 218 -0.04 -7.55 -3.15
N PHE A 219 0.96 -7.33 -4.00
CA PHE A 219 0.76 -7.10 -5.43
C PHE A 219 1.46 -8.19 -6.26
N PRO A 220 0.79 -8.71 -7.30
CA PRO A 220 1.33 -9.80 -8.10
C PRO A 220 2.60 -9.38 -8.85
N ALA A 221 3.41 -10.38 -9.22
CA ALA A 221 4.57 -10.17 -10.08
C ALA A 221 4.20 -9.40 -11.35
N GLY A 222 5.07 -8.50 -11.79
CA GLY A 222 4.85 -7.59 -12.92
C GLY A 222 4.18 -6.26 -12.54
N THR A 223 3.57 -6.15 -11.36
CA THR A 223 2.94 -4.90 -10.91
C THR A 223 3.97 -3.77 -10.85
N LYS A 224 3.64 -2.61 -11.46
CA LYS A 224 4.53 -1.44 -11.49
C LYS A 224 4.55 -0.71 -10.16
N PHE A 225 5.76 -0.36 -9.73
CA PHE A 225 6.04 0.41 -8.53
C PHE A 225 6.86 1.66 -8.89
N GLN A 226 6.28 2.84 -8.66
CA GLN A 226 6.95 4.12 -8.83
C GLN A 226 7.64 4.51 -7.51
N ARG A 227 8.97 4.49 -7.49
CA ARG A 227 9.75 4.98 -6.35
C ARG A 227 9.60 6.49 -6.22
N LEU A 228 9.46 6.94 -4.97
CA LEU A 228 9.40 8.34 -4.59
C LEU A 228 10.64 8.75 -3.81
N ASP A 229 10.98 10.03 -3.91
CA ASP A 229 12.02 10.67 -3.12
C ASP A 229 11.46 11.03 -1.75
N VAL A 230 11.93 10.35 -0.70
CA VAL A 230 11.50 10.59 0.68
C VAL A 230 12.68 10.95 1.57
N PRO A 231 12.53 11.92 2.48
CA PRO A 231 13.54 12.18 3.49
C PRO A 231 13.64 11.00 4.46
N THR A 232 14.87 10.64 4.82
CA THR A 232 15.16 9.67 5.89
C THR A 232 16.27 10.21 6.80
N ASP A 233 16.38 9.66 7.99
CA ASP A 233 17.39 10.05 8.98
C ASP A 233 18.82 9.80 8.48
N GLY A 234 19.00 8.86 7.54
CA GLY A 234 20.28 8.56 6.90
C GLY A 234 20.59 9.43 5.67
N GLY A 235 19.71 10.37 5.29
CA GLY A 235 19.84 11.24 4.13
C GLY A 235 19.58 10.56 2.77
N ALA A 236 19.64 9.23 2.69
CA ALA A 236 19.29 8.48 1.48
C ALA A 236 17.78 8.24 1.39
N PRO A 237 17.14 8.28 0.21
CA PRO A 237 15.70 8.01 0.06
C PRO A 237 15.39 6.51 0.06
N SER A 238 15.85 5.82 1.10
CA SER A 238 15.68 4.39 1.37
C SER A 238 16.03 4.08 2.82
N ILE A 239 15.50 2.98 3.37
CA ILE A 239 15.81 2.49 4.71
C ILE A 239 16.45 1.10 4.59
N ASP A 240 17.57 0.87 5.26
CA ASP A 240 18.24 -0.43 5.30
C ASP A 240 17.96 -1.12 6.64
N VAL A 241 17.47 -2.36 6.58
CA VAL A 241 17.12 -3.18 7.75
C VAL A 241 18.13 -4.30 7.92
N PRO A 242 18.76 -4.48 9.08
CA PRO A 242 19.62 -5.64 9.34
C PRO A 242 18.86 -6.97 9.20
N LEU A 243 19.52 -7.95 8.59
CA LEU A 243 19.04 -9.33 8.54
C LEU A 243 19.74 -10.18 9.57
N TRP A 244 19.02 -11.09 10.21
CA TRP A 244 19.54 -11.91 11.30
C TRP A 244 19.39 -13.40 11.01
N VAL A 245 20.40 -14.17 11.41
CA VAL A 245 20.41 -15.65 11.41
C VAL A 245 20.70 -16.17 12.82
N GLN A 246 20.47 -17.46 13.02
CA GLN A 246 20.76 -18.11 14.29
C GLN A 246 22.27 -18.08 14.62
N ASP A 247 22.59 -17.74 15.85
CA ASP A 247 23.91 -17.92 16.47
C ASP A 247 24.09 -19.36 16.98
N SER A 248 25.19 -19.62 17.70
CA SER A 248 25.48 -20.94 18.27
C SER A 248 24.48 -21.42 19.32
N GLU A 249 23.64 -20.53 19.86
CA GLU A 249 22.61 -20.84 20.86
C GLU A 249 21.21 -21.00 20.21
N GLY A 250 21.12 -20.98 18.87
CA GLY A 250 19.83 -20.97 18.14
C GLY A 250 19.13 -19.59 18.14
N ARG A 251 19.84 -18.57 18.65
CA ARG A 251 19.53 -17.13 18.81
C ARG A 251 19.47 -16.33 17.52
N TYR A 252 18.39 -15.66 17.08
CA TYR A 252 18.46 -14.79 15.88
C TYR A 252 19.21 -13.46 16.12
N ARG A 253 20.49 -13.53 16.51
CA ARG A 253 21.34 -12.39 16.92
C ARG A 253 22.53 -12.16 16.02
N LYS A 254 22.84 -13.10 15.13
CA LYS A 254 23.98 -12.95 14.22
C LYS A 254 23.54 -12.19 12.97
N GLN A 255 24.05 -10.97 12.79
CA GLN A 255 23.75 -10.19 11.59
C GLN A 255 24.31 -10.89 10.34
N SER A 256 23.51 -10.93 9.27
CA SER A 256 23.79 -11.58 7.99
C SER A 256 23.28 -10.73 6.82
N GLY A 257 23.87 -9.54 6.70
CA GLY A 257 23.55 -8.56 5.65
C GLY A 257 22.43 -7.59 6.05
N THR A 258 21.85 -6.96 5.03
CA THR A 258 20.79 -5.95 5.15
C THR A 258 19.79 -6.12 4.02
N MET A 259 18.53 -5.80 4.26
CA MET A 259 17.48 -5.68 3.24
C MET A 259 17.10 -4.21 3.09
N LYS A 260 17.18 -3.70 1.86
CA LYS A 260 16.85 -2.30 1.55
C LYS A 260 15.36 -2.16 1.26
N PHE A 261 14.73 -1.11 1.78
CA PHE A 261 13.34 -0.75 1.53
C PHE A 261 13.25 0.58 0.80
N LEU A 262 12.41 0.61 -0.23
CA LEU A 262 12.13 1.79 -1.04
C LEU A 262 10.71 2.26 -0.79
N TYR A 263 10.53 3.58 -0.63
CA TYR A 263 9.21 4.19 -0.59
C TYR A 263 8.72 4.52 -2.00
N GLY A 264 7.43 4.37 -2.21
CA GLY A 264 6.83 4.65 -3.50
C GLY A 264 5.35 4.30 -3.53
N TYR A 265 4.82 4.09 -4.73
CA TYR A 265 3.44 3.68 -4.89
C TYR A 265 3.21 2.68 -6.01
N VAL A 266 2.09 1.98 -5.88
CA VAL A 266 1.44 1.19 -6.92
C VAL A 266 0.11 1.87 -7.29
N ILE A 267 -0.28 1.80 -8.55
CA ILE A 267 -1.68 2.05 -8.95
C ILE A 267 -2.37 0.68 -9.06
N ALA A 268 -3.34 0.42 -8.18
CA ALA A 268 -4.10 -0.81 -8.21
C ALA A 268 -4.94 -0.89 -9.50
N ALA A 269 -5.39 -2.08 -9.91
CA ALA A 269 -6.29 -2.26 -11.05
C ALA A 269 -7.60 -1.45 -10.93
N THR A 270 -8.00 -1.10 -9.71
CA THR A 270 -9.12 -0.19 -9.41
C THR A 270 -8.81 1.30 -9.68
N GLY A 271 -7.61 1.61 -10.21
CA GLY A 271 -7.10 2.96 -10.41
C GLY A 271 -6.64 3.65 -9.12
N THR A 272 -6.69 2.99 -7.97
CA THR A 272 -6.36 3.65 -6.70
C THR A 272 -4.85 3.64 -6.44
N LYS A 273 -4.29 4.81 -6.11
CA LYS A 273 -2.89 4.94 -5.67
C LYS A 273 -2.70 4.39 -4.26
N ARG A 274 -1.68 3.55 -4.08
CA ARG A 274 -1.29 2.95 -2.80
C ARG A 274 0.18 3.23 -2.53
N ASN A 275 0.46 4.09 -1.56
CA ASN A 275 1.82 4.37 -1.13
C ASN A 275 2.28 3.35 -0.08
N GLY A 276 3.59 3.16 0.03
CA GLY A 276 4.19 2.31 1.06
C GLY A 276 5.63 1.93 0.75
N TRP A 277 6.16 1.05 1.58
CA TRP A 277 7.51 0.51 1.48
C TRP A 277 7.50 -0.87 0.83
N MET A 278 8.36 -1.08 -0.17
CA MET A 278 8.65 -2.40 -0.74
C MET A 278 10.13 -2.74 -0.56
N ALA A 279 10.42 -4.02 -0.30
CA ALA A 279 11.79 -4.50 -0.29
C ALA A 279 12.39 -4.40 -1.70
N TYR A 280 13.60 -3.87 -1.80
CA TYR A 280 14.32 -3.74 -3.07
C TYR A 280 14.58 -5.11 -3.72
N ASP A 281 14.83 -6.13 -2.92
CA ASP A 281 15.01 -7.52 -3.38
C ASP A 281 13.76 -8.11 -4.05
N ALA A 282 12.58 -7.53 -3.79
CA ALA A 282 11.34 -7.89 -4.46
C ALA A 282 11.11 -7.16 -5.79
N LEU A 283 11.99 -6.22 -6.16
CA LEU A 283 11.82 -5.31 -7.27
C LEU A 283 12.89 -5.47 -8.35
N GLU A 284 12.49 -5.42 -9.60
CA GLU A 284 13.38 -5.29 -10.75
C GLU A 284 13.20 -3.93 -11.41
N VAL A 285 14.26 -3.38 -11.99
CA VAL A 285 14.19 -2.12 -12.73
C VAL A 285 13.22 -2.29 -13.89
N SER A 286 12.36 -1.29 -14.09
CA SER A 286 11.34 -1.33 -15.13
C SER A 286 11.14 0.04 -15.77
N SER A 287 10.23 0.09 -16.74
CA SER A 287 9.77 1.32 -17.38
C SER A 287 8.25 1.35 -17.43
N GLY A 288 7.69 2.51 -17.78
CA GLY A 288 6.24 2.70 -17.88
C GLY A 288 5.52 2.73 -16.53
N CYS A 289 6.17 3.25 -15.50
CA CYS A 289 5.47 3.49 -14.23
C CYS A 289 4.46 4.64 -14.39
N PRO A 290 3.33 4.57 -13.66
CA PRO A 290 2.29 5.61 -13.67
C PRO A 290 2.79 6.97 -13.20
#